data_AF-A0A9Q5JHZ3-F1
#
_entry.id   AF-A0A9Q5JHZ3-F1
#
_cell.length_a   1.000
_cell.length_b   1.000
_cell.length_c   1.000
_cell.angle_alpha   90.00
_cell.angle_beta   90.00
_cell.angle_gamma   90.00
#
_symmetry.space_group_name_H-M   'P 1'
#
loop_
_entity.id
_entity.type
_entity.pdbx_description
1 polymer ?
#
loop_
_entity_poly.entity_id
_entity_poly.type
_entity_poly.pdbx_seq_one_letter_code
_entity_poly.pdbx_strand_id
1 'polypeptide(L)'
;MINHLAIGVKNHQASQKFYRETLNALGYVIHYFGDDYTNFSDGISADPFGDFAIYEGEVYPMHLAFEAKSNKQVDEFYKAAINNGGFDNGAPGYRVNYHENYYACFIVDPDGYRIEAVCHNGQAH
;
A
#
# COMPACT_ATOMS: atom_id res chain seq x y z
N MET A 1 5.60 7.47 13.58
CA MET A 1 5.01 8.41 12.60
C MET A 1 6.02 8.62 11.48
N ILE A 2 5.66 8.19 10.27
CA ILE A 2 6.41 8.47 9.04
C ILE A 2 5.67 9.62 8.34
N ASN A 3 6.38 10.64 7.85
CA ASN A 3 5.74 11.79 7.21
C ASN A 3 5.40 11.52 5.74
N HIS A 4 6.37 11.01 4.98
CA HIS A 4 6.18 10.52 3.62
C HIS A 4 7.23 9.45 3.31
N LEU A 5 6.99 8.67 2.26
CA LEU A 5 7.95 7.71 1.70
C LEU A 5 7.84 7.70 0.18
N ALA A 6 8.99 7.65 -0.51
CA ALA A 6 9.06 7.48 -1.95
C ALA A 6 9.82 6.19 -2.31
N ILE A 7 9.33 5.46 -3.31
CA ILE A 7 9.99 4.26 -3.85
C ILE A 7 10.17 4.33 -5.37
N GLY A 8 11.25 3.74 -5.86
CA GLY A 8 11.50 3.58 -7.30
C GLY A 8 10.70 2.40 -7.88
N VAL A 9 10.19 2.53 -9.09
CA VAL A 9 9.48 1.49 -9.85
C VAL A 9 10.03 1.41 -11.28
N LYS A 10 10.00 0.23 -11.92
CA LYS A 10 10.60 0.08 -13.27
C LYS A 10 9.74 0.67 -14.38
N ASN A 11 8.42 0.69 -14.19
CA ASN A 11 7.46 1.21 -15.16
C ASN A 11 6.42 2.03 -14.40
N HIS A 12 6.55 3.35 -14.45
CA HIS A 12 5.71 4.24 -13.68
C HIS A 12 4.22 4.08 -14.00
N GLN A 13 3.84 3.97 -15.28
CA GLN A 13 2.43 3.85 -15.67
C GLN A 13 1.78 2.55 -15.17
N ALA A 14 2.50 1.43 -15.24
CA ALA A 14 2.01 0.16 -14.74
C ALA A 14 1.84 0.19 -13.22
N SER A 15 2.85 0.70 -12.50
CA SER A 15 2.83 0.78 -11.04
C SER A 15 1.82 1.84 -10.55
N GLN A 16 1.63 2.94 -11.27
CA GLN A 16 0.59 3.93 -10.97
C GLN A 16 -0.81 3.29 -11.04
N LYS A 17 -1.11 2.51 -12.09
CA LYS A 17 -2.38 1.79 -12.18
C LYS A 17 -2.54 0.83 -11.00
N PHE A 18 -1.51 0.03 -10.71
CA PHE A 18 -1.54 -0.92 -9.61
C PHE A 18 -1.80 -0.23 -8.25
N TYR A 19 -1.00 0.78 -7.90
CA TYR A 19 -1.10 1.47 -6.60
C TYR A 19 -2.37 2.33 -6.51
N ARG A 20 -2.87 2.91 -7.60
CA ARG A 20 -4.14 3.63 -7.60
C ARG A 20 -5.29 2.73 -7.19
N GLU A 21 -5.46 1.57 -7.83
CA GLU A 21 -6.57 0.68 -7.50
C GLU A 21 -6.40 0.05 -6.11
N THR A 22 -5.17 -0.32 -5.76
CA THR A 22 -4.85 -0.99 -4.50
C THR A 22 -5.00 -0.07 -3.29
N LEU A 23 -4.45 1.15 -3.34
CA LEU A 23 -4.48 2.09 -2.21
C LEU A 23 -5.83 2.82 -2.07
N ASN A 24 -6.65 2.87 -3.13
CA ASN A 24 -8.02 3.40 -3.05
C ASN A 24 -8.86 2.63 -2.02
N ALA A 25 -8.65 1.31 -1.89
CA ALA A 25 -9.31 0.49 -0.87
C ALA A 25 -9.03 0.96 0.57
N LEU A 26 -7.87 1.59 0.80
CA LEU A 26 -7.48 2.14 2.10
C LEU A 26 -7.89 3.61 2.26
N GLY A 27 -8.40 4.24 1.20
CA GLY A 27 -8.82 5.64 1.17
C GLY A 27 -7.78 6.61 0.62
N TYR A 28 -6.65 6.11 0.09
CA TYR A 28 -5.69 6.97 -0.60
C TYR A 28 -6.25 7.42 -1.96
N VAL A 29 -5.90 8.64 -2.34
CA VAL A 29 -6.15 9.20 -3.67
C VAL A 29 -4.85 9.68 -4.29
N ILE A 30 -4.79 9.76 -5.62
CA ILE A 30 -3.69 10.45 -6.29
C ILE A 30 -3.80 11.94 -5.94
N HIS A 31 -2.77 12.47 -5.28
CA HIS A 31 -2.69 13.86 -4.86
C HIS A 31 -1.92 14.71 -5.87
N TYR A 32 -0.81 14.18 -6.38
CA TYR A 32 0.04 14.86 -7.37
C TYR A 32 0.68 13.85 -8.31
N PHE A 33 0.76 14.15 -9.61
CA PHE A 33 1.34 13.23 -10.60
C PHE A 33 2.03 13.98 -11.74
N GLY A 34 3.01 13.32 -12.35
CA GLY A 34 3.71 13.76 -13.54
C GLY A 34 4.03 12.57 -14.45
N ASP A 35 4.96 12.77 -15.39
CA ASP A 35 5.30 11.77 -16.39
C ASP A 35 6.02 10.54 -15.80
N ASP A 36 6.80 10.74 -14.74
CA ASP A 36 7.66 9.73 -14.12
C ASP A 36 7.45 9.60 -12.60
N TYR A 37 6.44 10.26 -12.02
CA TYR A 37 6.13 10.17 -10.59
C TYR A 37 4.63 10.23 -10.28
N THR A 38 4.23 9.66 -9.15
CA THR A 38 2.89 9.80 -8.59
C THR A 38 2.94 9.76 -7.08
N ASN A 39 2.25 10.71 -6.46
CA ASN A 39 2.09 10.83 -5.02
C ASN A 39 0.64 10.55 -4.65
N PHE A 40 0.47 9.84 -3.55
CA PHE A 40 -0.78 9.41 -2.97
C PHE A 40 -0.93 10.04 -1.58
N SER A 41 -2.16 10.37 -1.20
CA SER A 41 -2.46 10.81 0.16
C SER A 41 -3.76 10.21 0.68
N ASP A 42 -3.76 9.84 1.97
CA ASP A 42 -4.94 9.50 2.76
C ASP A 42 -5.56 10.72 3.49
N GLY A 43 -4.96 11.90 3.33
CA GLY A 43 -5.37 13.16 3.94
C GLY A 43 -4.90 13.38 5.37
N ILE A 44 -4.02 12.53 5.91
CA ILE A 44 -3.48 12.63 7.28
C ILE A 44 -2.13 13.36 7.30
N SER A 45 -1.24 13.14 6.31
CA SER A 45 0.06 13.81 6.29
C SER A 45 -0.07 15.32 6.08
N ALA A 46 0.86 16.07 6.68
CA ALA A 46 1.03 17.49 6.45
C ALA A 46 1.96 17.81 5.27
N ASP A 47 2.50 16.78 4.61
CA ASP A 47 3.33 16.97 3.42
C ASP A 47 2.49 17.52 2.25
N PRO A 48 2.92 18.59 1.57
CA PRO A 48 2.14 19.19 0.49
C PRO A 48 1.98 18.29 -0.73
N PHE A 49 2.80 17.25 -0.87
CA PHE A 49 2.78 16.31 -2.00
C PHE A 49 2.16 14.94 -1.64
N GLY A 50 1.97 14.61 -0.37
CA GLY A 50 1.30 13.39 0.09
C GLY A 50 2.21 12.48 0.91
N ASP A 51 1.72 11.27 1.21
CA ASP A 51 2.31 10.39 2.24
C ASP A 51 3.06 9.21 1.63
N PHE A 52 2.72 8.83 0.39
CA PHE A 52 3.39 7.77 -0.35
C PHE A 52 3.59 8.15 -1.80
N ALA A 53 4.78 7.90 -2.34
CA ALA A 53 5.12 8.24 -3.72
C ALA A 53 5.82 7.08 -4.43
N ILE A 54 5.56 6.98 -5.73
CA ILE A 54 6.31 6.15 -6.66
C ILE A 54 6.97 7.05 -7.71
N TYR A 55 8.17 6.69 -8.14
CA TYR A 55 8.87 7.34 -9.25
C TYR A 55 9.57 6.32 -10.14
N GLU A 56 9.70 6.59 -11.44
CA GLU A 56 10.42 5.69 -12.36
C GLU A 56 11.92 5.69 -12.01
N GLY A 57 12.47 4.52 -11.69
CA GLY A 57 13.86 4.42 -11.24
C GLY A 57 14.26 3.05 -10.72
N GLU A 58 15.36 3.04 -9.95
CA GLU A 58 15.90 1.82 -9.37
C GLU A 58 15.00 1.25 -8.26
N VAL A 59 14.76 -0.06 -8.34
CA VAL A 59 13.96 -0.80 -7.36
C VAL A 59 14.86 -1.35 -6.26
N TYR A 60 14.52 -1.02 -5.02
CA TYR A 60 15.19 -1.51 -3.83
C TYR A 60 14.25 -2.38 -3.01
N PRO A 61 14.50 -3.71 -2.89
CA PRO A 61 13.60 -4.60 -2.16
C PRO A 61 13.35 -4.14 -0.73
N MET A 62 12.09 -3.93 -0.38
CA MET A 62 11.66 -3.62 0.98
C MET A 62 10.26 -4.16 1.26
N HIS A 63 9.87 -4.07 2.54
CA HIS A 63 8.52 -4.38 3.00
C HIS A 63 7.84 -3.11 3.49
N LEU A 64 6.58 -2.91 3.09
CA LEU A 64 5.78 -1.72 3.38
C LEU A 64 4.40 -2.15 3.88
N ALA A 65 4.04 -1.73 5.08
CA ALA A 65 2.70 -1.97 5.63
C ALA A 65 1.90 -0.66 5.65
N PHE A 66 0.72 -0.71 5.06
CA PHE A 66 -0.27 0.37 5.08
C PHE A 66 -1.33 0.07 6.14
N GLU A 67 -1.69 1.08 6.91
CA GLU A 67 -2.72 0.94 7.93
C GLU A 67 -4.11 0.91 7.30
N ALA A 68 -4.91 -0.08 7.70
CA ALA A 68 -6.31 -0.24 7.35
C ALA A 68 -7.20 0.00 8.56
N LYS A 69 -8.29 0.74 8.36
CA LYS A 69 -9.27 1.08 9.42
C LYS A 69 -10.22 -0.07 9.75
N SER A 70 -10.22 -1.14 8.95
CA SER A 70 -11.06 -2.32 9.18
C SER A 70 -10.53 -3.55 8.41
N ASN A 71 -10.92 -4.74 8.85
CA ASN A 71 -10.68 -5.99 8.11
C ASN A 71 -11.24 -5.93 6.68
N LYS A 72 -12.37 -5.24 6.48
CA LYS A 72 -12.97 -5.06 5.16
C LYS A 72 -12.02 -4.32 4.21
N GLN A 73 -11.35 -3.27 4.68
CA GLN A 73 -10.37 -2.55 3.87
C GLN A 73 -9.16 -3.43 3.50
N VAL A 74 -8.72 -4.31 4.41
CA VAL A 74 -7.68 -5.30 4.11
C VAL A 74 -8.14 -6.26 3.00
N ASP A 75 -9.37 -6.76 3.08
CA ASP A 75 -9.94 -7.65 2.05
C ASP A 75 -10.09 -6.96 0.69
N GLU A 76 -10.49 -5.68 0.68
CA GLU A 76 -10.64 -4.87 -0.53
C GLU A 76 -9.29 -4.54 -1.16
N PHE A 77 -8.29 -4.16 -0.35
CA PHE A 77 -6.90 -3.96 -0.78
C PHE A 77 -6.35 -5.21 -1.45
N TYR A 78 -6.50 -6.37 -0.80
CA TYR A 78 -6.05 -7.64 -1.35
C TYR A 78 -6.68 -7.94 -2.70
N LYS A 79 -8.02 -7.83 -2.80
CA LYS A 79 -8.73 -8.09 -4.06
C LYS A 79 -8.30 -7.14 -5.17
N ALA A 80 -8.16 -5.85 -4.86
CA ALA A 80 -7.73 -4.84 -5.82
C ALA A 80 -6.30 -5.13 -6.33
N ALA A 81 -5.39 -5.48 -5.42
CA ALA A 81 -4.01 -5.80 -5.78
C ALA A 81 -3.92 -7.03 -6.69
N ILE A 82 -4.57 -8.14 -6.33
CA ILE A 82 -4.58 -9.37 -7.14
C ILE A 82 -5.18 -9.11 -8.53
N ASN A 83 -6.28 -8.35 -8.61
CA ASN A 83 -6.92 -8.03 -9.89
C ASN A 83 -6.08 -7.12 -10.79
N ASN A 84 -5.09 -6.40 -10.23
CA ASN A 84 -4.23 -5.47 -10.95
C ASN A 84 -2.79 -5.96 -11.12
N GLY A 85 -2.55 -7.27 -10.95
CA GLY A 85 -1.27 -7.90 -11.25
C GLY A 85 -0.33 -8.07 -10.06
N GLY A 86 -0.81 -7.85 -8.84
CA GLY A 86 -0.12 -8.26 -7.63
C GLY A 86 -0.16 -9.78 -7.46
N PHE A 87 0.88 -10.32 -6.84
CA PHE A 87 0.98 -11.74 -6.52
C PHE A 87 0.63 -11.98 -5.06
N ASP A 88 -0.15 -13.03 -4.79
CA ASP A 88 -0.45 -13.46 -3.43
C ASP A 88 0.83 -13.85 -2.69
N ASN A 89 1.00 -13.30 -1.50
CA ASN A 89 2.07 -13.63 -0.55
C ASN A 89 1.50 -13.88 0.86
N GLY A 90 0.18 -14.03 0.97
CA GLY A 90 -0.55 -14.20 2.22
C GLY A 90 -1.94 -13.59 2.15
N ALA A 91 -2.94 -14.39 1.78
CA ALA A 91 -4.35 -14.00 1.75
C ALA A 91 -4.85 -13.39 3.07
N PRO A 92 -5.88 -12.52 3.07
CA PRO A 92 -6.38 -11.85 4.26
C PRO A 92 -6.69 -12.80 5.41
N GLY A 93 -6.28 -12.44 6.61
CA GLY A 93 -6.59 -13.22 7.81
C GLY A 93 -5.84 -12.75 9.04
N TYR A 94 -6.22 -13.32 10.19
CA TYR A 94 -5.54 -13.05 11.45
C TYR A 94 -4.12 -13.63 11.47
N ARG A 95 -3.18 -12.86 12.01
CA ARG A 95 -1.79 -13.23 12.29
C ARG A 95 -1.60 -13.35 13.79
N VAL A 96 -2.24 -14.35 14.38
CA VAL A 96 -2.25 -14.57 15.85
C VAL A 96 -0.85 -14.77 16.44
N ASN A 97 0.14 -15.12 15.61
CA ASN A 97 1.55 -15.19 15.96
C ASN A 97 2.23 -13.81 16.11
N TYR A 98 1.63 -12.73 15.62
CA TYR A 98 2.07 -11.35 15.84
C TYR A 98 1.35 -10.78 17.06
N HIS A 99 0.02 -10.70 17.01
CA HIS A 99 -0.87 -10.56 18.16
C HIS A 99 -2.32 -10.90 17.76
N GLU A 100 -3.20 -11.10 18.74
CA GLU A 100 -4.57 -11.60 18.55
C GLU A 100 -5.44 -10.79 17.58
N ASN A 101 -5.23 -9.48 17.52
CA ASN A 101 -6.04 -8.54 16.74
C ASN A 101 -5.40 -8.12 15.41
N TYR A 102 -4.27 -8.72 15.02
CA TYR A 102 -3.54 -8.38 13.80
C TYR A 102 -4.21 -9.04 12.59
N TYR A 103 -5.07 -8.32 11.87
CA TYR A 103 -5.69 -8.81 10.63
C TYR A 103 -4.99 -8.17 9.44
N ALA A 104 -4.42 -8.98 8.55
CA ALA A 104 -3.62 -8.45 7.44
C ALA A 104 -3.63 -9.34 6.20
N CYS A 105 -3.17 -8.77 5.09
CA CYS A 105 -2.84 -9.47 3.86
C CYS A 105 -1.46 -9.04 3.34
N PHE A 106 -0.81 -9.90 2.57
CA PHE A 106 0.51 -9.66 1.99
C PHE A 106 0.47 -9.88 0.48
N ILE A 107 1.06 -8.94 -0.25
CA ILE A 107 1.13 -8.95 -1.71
C ILE A 107 2.59 -8.70 -2.14
N VAL A 108 3.02 -9.35 -3.21
CA VAL A 108 4.19 -8.89 -3.98
C VAL A 108 3.68 -8.03 -5.14
N ASP A 109 4.13 -6.78 -5.20
CA ASP A 109 3.76 -5.86 -6.28
C ASP A 109 4.47 -6.22 -7.61
N PRO A 110 4.17 -5.52 -8.73
CA PRO A 110 4.78 -5.78 -10.03
C PRO A 110 6.32 -5.66 -10.06
N ASP A 111 6.90 -4.86 -9.17
CA ASP A 111 8.33 -4.59 -9.11
C ASP A 111 9.08 -5.48 -8.10
N GLY A 112 8.37 -6.20 -7.24
CA GLY A 112 8.90 -7.13 -6.24
C GLY A 112 8.84 -6.64 -4.79
N TYR A 113 8.21 -5.49 -4.53
CA TYR A 113 7.95 -4.98 -3.18
C TYR A 113 6.96 -5.87 -2.44
N ARG A 114 7.25 -6.15 -1.17
CA ARG A 114 6.32 -6.87 -0.29
C ARG A 114 5.44 -5.88 0.44
N ILE A 115 4.26 -5.61 -0.10
CA ILE A 115 3.31 -4.68 0.50
C ILE A 115 2.29 -5.42 1.37
N GLU A 116 1.81 -4.74 2.39
CA GLU A 116 0.85 -5.25 3.37
C GLU A 116 -0.23 -4.20 3.62
N ALA A 117 -1.46 -4.67 3.85
CA ALA A 117 -2.49 -3.89 4.52
C ALA A 117 -2.79 -4.57 5.86
N VAL A 118 -2.77 -3.79 6.94
CA VAL A 118 -2.94 -4.30 8.31
C VAL A 118 -3.98 -3.50 9.09
N CYS A 119 -4.85 -4.20 9.80
CA CYS A 119 -5.78 -3.62 10.77
C CYS A 119 -5.54 -4.24 12.16
N HIS A 120 -5.33 -3.40 13.17
CA HIS A 120 -5.06 -3.82 14.55
C HIS A 120 -6.32 -3.91 15.44
N ASN A 121 -7.54 -3.89 14.87
CA ASN A 121 -8.85 -4.06 15.52
C ASN A 121 -8.92 -3.61 17.00
N GLY A 122 -8.87 -2.30 17.23
CA GLY A 122 -9.08 -1.72 18.56
C GLY A 122 -7.91 -1.85 19.54
N GLN A 123 -6.72 -2.26 19.08
CA GLN A 123 -5.50 -2.04 19.86
C GLN A 123 -5.17 -0.54 19.90
N ALA A 124 -4.83 -0.04 21.08
CA ALA A 124 -4.37 1.32 21.23
C ALA A 124 -2.99 1.50 20.58
N HIS A 125 -2.78 2.64 19.93
CA HIS A 125 -1.48 3.09 19.42
C HIS A 125 -0.57 3.56 20.55
#